data_AF-A0A2V1B1A1-F1
#
_entry.id   AF-A0A2V1B1A1-F1
#
_cell.length_a   1.000
_cell.length_b   1.000
_cell.length_c   1.000
_cell.angle_alpha   90.00
_cell.angle_beta   90.00
_cell.angle_gamma   90.00
#
_symmetry.space_group_name_H-M   'P 1'
#
loop_
_entity.id
_entity.type
_entity.pdbx_description
1 polymer ?
#
loop_
_entity_poly.entity_id
_entity_poly.type
_entity_poly.pdbx_seq_one_letter_code
_entity_poly.pdbx_strand_id
1 'polypeptide(L)'
;MDDFSDSGELYTIRNQFFTSQHHKVVSYSLDSFSTENKLKVLEFQVRSSVALSQDASQLIDLGKSIFPEQTDIFDVLQAWNDLMTFGIDESTYFDDVEDAAFELQASLTALYYVKFRKDIASAIQLLVKYTNYNTNNVKELEPYLILVQLYLVKENFSEALKIYNGFQNFPPQARDNIIYQVLESWILSIKGETDNISNSFYFYDEMLSTDFDDDPQGKFRILNVLFVMHMQLKHFPEAEELLNQINALNYTGNENDDFLANQVTFDYLTNNGANVGALLQRLKESYSEHQLLADLEDKNAKFDEIVSKYQAAT
;
A
#
# COMPACT_ATOMS: atom_id res chain seq x y z
N MET A 1 -6.71 18.94 21.94
CA MET A 1 -6.71 19.60 20.61
C MET A 1 -7.78 18.91 19.77
N ASP A 2 -8.16 19.46 18.62
CA ASP A 2 -9.04 18.72 17.71
C ASP A 2 -8.20 17.62 17.06
N ASP A 3 -8.29 16.40 17.62
CA ASP A 3 -7.46 15.25 17.28
C ASP A 3 -7.63 14.78 15.82
N PHE A 4 -8.60 15.35 15.10
CA PHE A 4 -8.92 15.08 13.70
C PHE A 4 -8.74 16.29 12.78
N SER A 5 -8.39 17.47 13.29
CA SER A 5 -8.29 18.65 12.43
C SER A 5 -7.07 18.60 11.49
N ASP A 6 -7.31 19.00 10.24
CA ASP A 6 -6.36 19.31 9.14
C ASP A 6 -5.25 20.32 9.48
N SER A 7 -5.10 20.69 10.75
CA SER A 7 -4.13 21.66 11.25
C SER A 7 -3.17 21.09 12.31
N GLY A 8 -3.23 19.78 12.54
CA GLY A 8 -2.36 19.10 13.49
C GLY A 8 -0.91 19.01 13.00
N GLU A 9 0.02 19.07 13.93
CA GLU A 9 1.47 18.99 13.70
C GLU A 9 1.90 17.74 12.90
N LEU A 10 1.12 16.66 12.97
CA LEU A 10 1.38 15.39 12.27
C LEU A 10 0.82 15.32 10.84
N TYR A 11 0.06 16.32 10.37
CA TYR A 11 -0.64 16.25 9.09
C TYR A 11 0.31 15.99 7.92
N THR A 12 1.34 16.82 7.77
CA THR A 12 2.28 16.73 6.63
C THR A 12 3.06 15.43 6.62
N ILE A 13 3.65 15.05 7.75
CA ILE A 13 4.45 13.82 7.86
C ILE A 13 3.59 12.56 7.63
N ARG A 14 2.32 12.58 8.05
CA ARG A 14 1.38 11.50 7.78
C ARG A 14 1.06 11.38 6.29
N ASN A 15 0.76 12.48 5.62
CA ASN A 15 0.51 12.47 4.18
C ASN A 15 1.72 11.95 3.41
N GLN A 16 2.92 12.42 3.77
CA GLN A 16 4.16 11.95 3.18
C GLN A 16 4.40 10.46 3.42
N PHE A 17 4.12 9.95 4.63
CA PHE A 17 4.23 8.53 4.93
C PHE A 17 3.33 7.67 4.04
N PHE A 18 2.04 8.01 3.94
CA PHE A 18 1.06 7.23 3.16
C PHE A 18 1.18 7.41 1.63
N THR A 19 1.86 8.47 1.18
CA THR A 19 2.23 8.70 -0.24
C THR A 19 3.65 8.25 -0.58
N SER A 20 4.30 7.50 0.31
CA SER A 20 5.62 6.90 0.09
C SER A 20 6.76 7.92 -0.10
N GLN A 21 6.64 9.11 0.49
CA GLN A 21 7.71 10.11 0.58
C GLN A 21 8.62 9.83 1.78
N HIS A 22 9.21 8.64 1.80
CA HIS A 22 9.91 8.10 2.97
C HIS A 22 11.21 8.87 3.30
N HIS A 23 11.94 9.42 2.31
CA HIS A 23 13.13 10.23 2.58
C HIS A 23 12.75 11.52 3.32
N LYS A 24 11.67 12.18 2.88
CA LYS A 24 11.13 13.34 3.59
C LYS A 24 10.73 12.99 5.02
N VAL A 25 9.99 11.90 5.22
CA VAL A 25 9.60 11.44 6.57
C VAL A 25 10.81 11.23 7.47
N VAL A 26 11.85 10.55 6.99
CA VAL A 26 13.08 10.31 7.77
C VAL A 26 13.82 11.62 8.09
N SER A 27 13.79 12.62 7.21
CA SER A 27 14.56 13.87 7.37
C SER A 27 14.01 14.86 8.41
N TYR A 28 12.80 14.64 8.94
CA TYR A 28 12.23 15.50 9.98
C TYR A 28 13.08 15.54 11.26
N SER A 29 13.23 16.73 11.83
CA SER A 29 13.78 16.89 13.18
C SER A 29 12.70 16.65 14.23
N LEU A 30 12.97 15.78 15.22
CA LEU A 30 12.05 15.55 16.34
C LEU A 30 11.79 16.82 17.15
N ASP A 31 12.71 17.78 17.17
CA ASP A 31 12.54 19.03 17.90
C ASP A 31 11.56 19.99 17.23
N SER A 32 11.17 19.72 15.99
CA SER A 32 10.08 20.41 15.31
C SER A 32 8.69 19.94 15.77
N PHE A 33 8.63 18.92 16.63
CA PHE A 33 7.38 18.33 17.12
C PHE A 33 7.22 18.48 18.63
N SER A 34 5.97 18.68 19.06
CA SER A 34 5.56 18.63 20.46
C SER A 34 5.85 17.27 21.09
N THR A 35 6.10 17.27 22.41
CA THR A 35 6.44 16.05 23.16
C THR A 35 5.41 14.93 22.98
N GLU A 36 4.13 15.27 22.85
CA GLU A 36 3.04 14.31 22.64
C GLU A 36 3.08 13.64 21.25
N ASN A 37 3.62 14.30 20.23
CA ASN A 37 3.67 13.80 18.85
C ASN A 37 5.01 13.13 18.48
N LYS A 38 6.09 13.42 19.23
CA LYS A 38 7.43 12.88 18.96
C LYS A 38 7.47 11.35 18.85
N LEU A 39 6.68 10.62 19.66
CA LEU A 39 6.60 9.16 19.58
C LEU A 39 6.04 8.69 18.23
N LYS A 40 4.96 9.32 17.73
CA LYS A 40 4.36 8.96 16.44
C LYS A 40 5.25 9.35 15.26
N VAL A 41 6.01 10.44 15.38
CA VAL A 41 7.03 10.82 14.39
C VAL A 41 8.12 9.76 14.32
N LEU A 42 8.67 9.34 15.46
CA LEU A 42 9.65 8.25 15.52
C LEU A 42 9.13 6.96 14.88
N GLU A 43 7.87 6.60 15.16
CA GLU A 43 7.23 5.45 14.52
C GLU A 43 7.26 5.56 12.99
N PHE A 44 6.84 6.71 12.43
CA PHE A 44 6.88 6.93 10.99
C PHE A 44 8.31 6.95 10.42
N GLN A 45 9.28 7.51 11.14
CA GLN A 45 10.69 7.54 10.74
C GLN A 45 11.31 6.15 10.68
N VAL A 46 11.07 5.33 11.72
CA VAL A 46 11.56 3.95 11.76
C VAL A 46 10.95 3.14 10.61
N ARG A 47 9.63 3.21 10.45
CA ARG A 47 8.93 2.48 9.38
C ARG A 47 9.35 2.94 7.98
N SER A 48 9.60 4.23 7.80
CA SER A 48 10.11 4.78 6.53
C SER A 48 11.55 4.36 6.27
N SER A 49 12.40 4.30 7.29
CA SER A 49 13.77 3.78 7.16
C SER A 49 13.75 2.32 6.68
N VAL A 50 12.89 1.48 7.29
CA VAL A 50 12.71 0.09 6.86
C VAL A 50 12.16 0.00 5.42
N ALA A 51 11.20 0.86 5.05
CA ALA A 51 10.68 0.92 3.68
C ALA A 51 11.77 1.28 2.64
N LEU A 52 12.72 2.14 3.02
CA LEU A 52 13.90 2.49 2.24
C LEU A 52 15.03 1.45 2.30
N SER A 53 14.79 0.30 2.96
CA SER A 53 15.83 -0.72 3.21
C SER A 53 17.04 -0.19 3.97
N GLN A 54 16.82 0.78 4.86
CA GLN A 54 17.82 1.37 5.75
C GLN A 54 17.64 0.81 7.17
N ASP A 55 18.75 0.52 7.85
CA ASP A 55 18.73 0.06 9.24
C ASP A 55 18.24 1.17 10.17
N ALA A 56 17.18 0.89 10.93
CA ALA A 56 16.56 1.82 11.86
C ALA A 56 17.01 1.64 13.32
N SER A 57 17.93 0.72 13.62
CA SER A 57 18.33 0.40 15.00
C SER A 57 18.74 1.63 15.82
N GLN A 58 19.48 2.58 15.23
CA GLN A 58 19.89 3.79 15.94
C GLN A 58 18.71 4.70 16.31
N LEU A 59 17.70 4.81 15.44
CA LEU A 59 16.48 5.58 15.71
C LEU A 59 15.64 4.90 16.79
N ILE A 60 15.61 3.57 16.79
CA ILE A 60 14.92 2.77 17.81
C ILE A 60 15.60 2.94 19.18
N ASP A 61 16.93 2.84 19.26
CA ASP A 61 17.68 3.03 20.50
C ASP A 61 17.53 4.45 21.07
N LEU A 62 17.52 5.47 20.19
CA LEU A 62 17.19 6.83 20.55
C LEU A 62 15.77 6.92 21.13
N GLY A 63 14.80 6.31 20.44
CA GLY A 63 13.40 6.27 20.88
C GLY A 63 13.22 5.61 22.25
N LYS A 64 13.85 4.45 22.47
CA LYS A 64 13.89 3.75 23.78
C LYS A 64 14.48 4.63 24.88
N SER A 65 15.44 5.50 24.55
CA SER A 65 16.05 6.43 25.51
C SER A 65 15.14 7.62 25.85
N ILE A 66 14.35 8.11 24.89
CA ILE A 66 13.43 9.24 25.06
C ILE A 66 12.12 8.80 25.74
N PHE A 67 11.62 7.61 25.38
CA PHE A 67 10.34 7.06 25.82
C PHE A 67 10.52 5.65 26.44
N PRO A 68 11.23 5.54 27.58
CA PRO A 68 11.57 4.25 28.19
C PRO A 68 10.34 3.45 28.66
N GLU A 69 9.19 4.09 28.83
CA GLU A 69 7.91 3.45 29.19
C GLU A 69 7.18 2.81 28.00
N GLN A 70 7.60 3.08 26.76
CA GLN A 70 6.93 2.59 25.54
C GLN A 70 7.61 1.34 24.97
N THR A 71 8.00 0.40 25.83
CA THR A 71 8.76 -0.79 25.45
C THR A 71 8.09 -1.59 24.33
N ASP A 72 6.78 -1.82 24.45
CA ASP A 72 6.04 -2.67 23.52
C ASP A 72 6.05 -2.09 22.09
N ILE A 73 5.98 -0.76 21.94
CA ILE A 73 6.06 -0.09 20.64
C ILE A 73 7.44 -0.31 20.02
N PHE A 74 8.51 -0.12 20.79
CA PHE A 74 9.86 -0.27 20.26
C PHE A 74 10.26 -1.73 20.03
N ASP A 75 9.67 -2.69 20.76
CA ASP A 75 9.88 -4.12 20.51
C ASP A 75 9.24 -4.52 19.18
N VAL A 76 8.02 -4.05 18.88
CA VAL A 76 7.39 -4.24 17.56
C VAL A 76 8.24 -3.61 16.45
N LEU A 77 8.72 -2.37 16.65
CA LEU A 77 9.54 -1.66 15.66
C LEU A 77 10.89 -2.35 15.43
N GLN A 78 11.52 -2.85 16.50
CA GLN A 78 12.76 -3.62 16.41
C GLN A 78 12.53 -4.91 15.64
N ALA A 79 11.49 -5.67 15.99
CA ALA A 79 11.15 -6.89 15.26
C ALA A 79 10.91 -6.63 13.77
N TRP A 80 10.24 -5.52 13.42
CA TRP A 80 10.02 -5.14 12.02
C TRP A 80 11.32 -4.77 11.30
N ASN A 81 12.23 -4.04 11.96
CA ASN A 81 13.56 -3.74 11.42
C ASN A 81 14.40 -5.01 11.21
N ASP A 82 14.35 -5.93 12.17
CA ASP A 82 15.08 -7.18 12.15
C ASP A 82 14.66 -8.09 10.99
N LEU A 83 13.37 -8.11 10.64
CA LEU A 83 12.87 -8.86 9.46
C LEU A 83 13.54 -8.44 8.16
N MET A 84 13.94 -7.17 8.03
CA MET A 84 14.63 -6.68 6.83
C MET A 84 16.08 -7.17 6.78
N THR A 85 16.72 -7.28 7.94
CA THR A 85 18.14 -7.66 8.06
C THR A 85 18.34 -9.18 8.07
N PHE A 86 17.48 -9.90 8.79
CA PHE A 86 17.64 -11.32 9.10
C PHE A 86 16.59 -12.21 8.40
N GLY A 87 15.55 -11.62 7.82
CA GLY A 87 14.43 -12.38 7.25
C GLY A 87 13.59 -13.05 8.34
N ILE A 88 13.04 -14.22 8.01
CA ILE A 88 12.33 -15.07 8.98
C ILE A 88 13.24 -16.19 9.47
N ASP A 89 13.23 -16.46 10.77
CA ASP A 89 13.84 -17.63 11.40
C ASP A 89 12.74 -18.64 11.82
N GLU A 90 13.03 -19.52 12.79
CA GLU A 90 12.05 -20.49 13.30
C GLU A 90 10.89 -19.84 14.06
N SER A 91 11.07 -18.66 14.67
CA SER A 91 10.06 -17.96 15.47
C SER A 91 10.40 -16.47 15.59
N THR A 92 9.54 -15.65 14.99
CA THR A 92 9.64 -14.19 15.09
C THR A 92 8.62 -13.65 16.09
N TYR A 93 8.84 -12.43 16.60
CA TYR A 93 7.88 -11.71 17.46
C TYR A 93 6.44 -11.80 16.95
N PHE A 94 6.25 -11.71 15.63
CA PHE A 94 4.93 -11.66 15.01
C PHE A 94 4.21 -13.01 14.99
N ASP A 95 4.93 -14.13 15.10
CA ASP A 95 4.32 -15.46 15.16
C ASP A 95 3.59 -15.70 16.50
N ASP A 96 4.01 -15.00 17.56
CA ASP A 96 3.42 -15.10 18.89
C ASP A 96 2.21 -14.16 19.09
N VAL A 97 1.91 -13.30 18.11
CA VAL A 97 0.79 -12.35 18.18
C VAL A 97 -0.52 -13.01 17.76
N GLU A 98 -1.26 -13.54 18.74
CA GLU A 98 -2.65 -14.02 18.54
C GLU A 98 -3.66 -12.86 18.51
N ASP A 99 -3.43 -11.86 19.35
CA ASP A 99 -4.27 -10.68 19.56
C ASP A 99 -3.41 -9.43 19.59
N ALA A 100 -3.64 -8.53 18.64
CA ALA A 100 -2.95 -7.25 18.64
C ALA A 100 -3.51 -6.32 19.73
N ALA A 101 -2.62 -5.78 20.55
CA ALA A 101 -2.96 -4.88 21.66
C ALA A 101 -3.13 -3.42 21.24
N PHE A 102 -2.48 -2.99 20.16
CA PHE A 102 -2.51 -1.62 19.64
C PHE A 102 -2.28 -1.55 18.12
N GLU A 103 -2.56 -0.39 17.51
CA GLU A 103 -2.64 -0.20 16.05
C GLU A 103 -1.39 -0.67 15.32
N LEU A 104 -0.22 -0.22 15.78
CA LEU A 104 1.06 -0.55 15.17
C LEU A 104 1.34 -2.06 15.17
N GLN A 105 1.03 -2.75 16.28
CA GLN A 105 1.18 -4.20 16.36
C GLN A 105 0.23 -4.90 15.39
N ALA A 106 -1.04 -4.46 15.29
CA ALA A 106 -2.01 -5.03 14.36
C ALA A 106 -1.54 -4.89 12.91
N SER A 107 -1.15 -3.67 12.52
CA SER A 107 -0.72 -3.34 11.16
C SER A 107 0.55 -4.11 10.76
N LEU A 108 1.59 -4.09 11.59
CA LEU A 108 2.86 -4.74 11.24
C LEU A 108 2.77 -6.27 11.30
N THR A 109 1.98 -6.85 12.21
CA THR A 109 1.74 -8.30 12.23
C THR A 109 0.96 -8.75 10.99
N ALA A 110 -0.05 -7.99 10.55
CA ALA A 110 -0.76 -8.30 9.31
C ALA A 110 0.16 -8.22 8.08
N LEU A 111 0.99 -7.18 7.99
CA LEU A 111 1.99 -7.05 6.93
C LEU A 111 3.02 -8.19 6.97
N TYR A 112 3.42 -8.63 8.17
CA TYR A 112 4.29 -9.78 8.35
C TYR A 112 3.68 -11.07 7.76
N TYR A 113 2.43 -11.39 8.12
CA TYR A 113 1.72 -12.57 7.60
C TYR A 113 1.64 -12.55 6.07
N VAL A 114 1.35 -11.40 5.48
CA VAL A 114 1.25 -11.25 4.03
C VAL A 114 2.61 -11.37 3.35
N LYS A 115 3.61 -10.61 3.81
CA LYS A 115 4.89 -10.48 3.12
C LYS A 115 5.76 -11.73 3.27
N PHE A 116 5.85 -12.28 4.47
CA PHE A 116 6.80 -13.33 4.83
C PHE A 116 6.17 -14.72 4.95
N ARG A 117 4.94 -14.83 5.46
CA ARG A 117 4.22 -16.11 5.55
C ARG A 117 3.34 -16.43 4.34
N LYS A 118 3.10 -15.44 3.46
CA LYS A 118 2.14 -15.53 2.34
C LYS A 118 0.72 -15.94 2.79
N ASP A 119 0.37 -15.61 4.03
CA ASP A 119 -0.90 -15.98 4.66
C ASP A 119 -1.83 -14.77 4.79
N ILE A 120 -2.52 -14.46 3.70
CA ILE A 120 -3.51 -13.37 3.66
C ILE A 120 -4.70 -13.67 4.57
N ALA A 121 -5.05 -14.94 4.79
CA ALA A 121 -6.22 -15.32 5.58
C ALA A 121 -6.02 -14.98 7.06
N SER A 122 -4.86 -15.32 7.62
CA SER A 122 -4.50 -14.99 9.01
C SER A 122 -4.36 -13.48 9.21
N ALA A 123 -3.80 -12.75 8.23
CA ALA A 123 -3.75 -11.29 8.28
C ALA A 123 -5.15 -10.66 8.33
N ILE A 124 -6.09 -11.12 7.48
CA ILE A 124 -7.49 -10.67 7.51
C ILE A 124 -8.13 -10.99 8.86
N GLN A 125 -7.95 -12.22 9.37
CA GLN A 125 -8.53 -12.64 10.65
C GLN A 125 -8.08 -11.75 11.81
N LEU A 126 -6.78 -11.47 11.89
CA LEU A 126 -6.20 -10.60 12.91
C LEU A 126 -6.82 -9.19 12.85
N LEU A 127 -6.84 -8.58 11.66
CA LEU A 127 -7.35 -7.22 11.48
C LEU A 127 -8.85 -7.11 11.72
N VAL A 128 -9.64 -8.12 11.32
CA VAL A 128 -11.07 -8.18 11.62
C VAL A 128 -11.29 -8.24 13.14
N LYS A 129 -10.51 -9.05 13.86
CA LYS A 129 -10.61 -9.14 15.33
C LYS A 129 -10.26 -7.80 15.98
N TYR A 130 -9.17 -7.16 15.55
CA TYR A 130 -8.73 -5.86 16.06
C TYR A 130 -9.77 -4.75 15.83
N THR A 131 -10.24 -4.60 14.59
CA THR A 131 -11.19 -3.55 14.20
C THR A 131 -12.59 -3.74 14.80
N ASN A 132 -13.01 -4.98 15.06
CA ASN A 132 -14.26 -5.29 15.76
C ASN A 132 -14.19 -5.05 17.27
N TYR A 133 -13.02 -5.22 17.89
CA TYR A 133 -12.83 -4.88 19.30
C TYR A 133 -12.78 -3.36 19.51
N ASN A 134 -12.22 -2.62 18.54
CA ASN A 134 -11.97 -1.19 18.65
C ASN A 134 -12.93 -0.30 17.83
N THR A 135 -14.20 -0.68 17.70
CA THR A 135 -15.17 -0.05 16.76
C THR A 135 -15.40 1.45 16.95
N ASN A 136 -14.99 2.02 18.09
CA ASN A 136 -15.16 3.44 18.41
C ASN A 136 -13.85 4.24 18.34
N ASN A 137 -12.70 3.59 18.10
CA ASN A 137 -11.43 4.30 17.99
C ASN A 137 -11.19 4.80 16.57
N VAL A 138 -11.90 5.89 16.28
CA VAL A 138 -11.83 6.64 15.03
C VAL A 138 -10.42 7.22 14.72
N LYS A 139 -9.45 7.09 15.64
CA LYS A 139 -8.06 7.54 15.47
C LYS A 139 -7.17 6.49 14.82
N GLU A 140 -7.54 5.20 14.90
CA GLU A 140 -6.73 4.09 14.43
C GLU A 140 -7.26 3.56 13.11
N LEU A 141 -6.91 4.25 12.02
CA LEU A 141 -7.46 3.97 10.70
C LEU A 141 -6.61 3.00 9.88
N GLU A 142 -5.34 2.81 10.25
CA GLU A 142 -4.42 2.00 9.45
C GLU A 142 -4.84 0.52 9.31
N PRO A 143 -5.35 -0.14 10.37
CA PRO A 143 -5.86 -1.51 10.26
C PRO A 143 -7.00 -1.64 9.25
N TYR A 144 -7.86 -0.63 9.14
CA TYR A 144 -8.94 -0.61 8.15
C TYR A 144 -8.40 -0.46 6.72
N LEU A 145 -7.36 0.36 6.52
CA LEU A 145 -6.69 0.51 5.24
C LEU A 145 -6.13 -0.81 4.73
N ILE A 146 -5.36 -1.50 5.59
CA ILE A 146 -4.75 -2.79 5.25
C ILE A 146 -5.86 -3.82 5.00
N LEU A 147 -6.88 -3.87 5.86
CA LEU A 147 -7.97 -4.83 5.72
C LEU A 147 -8.74 -4.64 4.41
N VAL A 148 -9.04 -3.40 4.01
CA VAL A 148 -9.64 -3.11 2.70
C VAL A 148 -8.72 -3.58 1.58
N GLN A 149 -7.43 -3.26 1.63
CA GLN A 149 -6.46 -3.71 0.62
C GLN A 149 -6.47 -5.24 0.48
N LEU A 150 -6.44 -5.98 1.58
CA LEU A 150 -6.43 -7.44 1.56
C LEU A 150 -7.74 -8.01 1.00
N TYR A 151 -8.89 -7.42 1.32
CA TYR A 151 -10.15 -7.85 0.70
C TYR A 151 -10.17 -7.60 -0.81
N LEU A 152 -9.64 -6.47 -1.28
CA LEU A 152 -9.54 -6.17 -2.70
C LEU A 152 -8.58 -7.14 -3.43
N VAL A 153 -7.43 -7.46 -2.83
CA VAL A 153 -6.49 -8.47 -3.35
C VAL A 153 -7.13 -9.86 -3.41
N LYS A 154 -8.02 -10.19 -2.48
CA LYS A 154 -8.80 -11.44 -2.48
C LYS A 154 -10.04 -11.39 -3.37
N GLU A 155 -10.18 -10.36 -4.20
CA GLU A 155 -11.34 -10.12 -5.07
C GLU A 155 -12.68 -10.06 -4.31
N ASN A 156 -12.62 -9.78 -3.01
CA ASN A 156 -13.78 -9.69 -2.13
C ASN A 156 -14.23 -8.24 -1.97
N PHE A 157 -14.68 -7.65 -3.08
CA PHE A 157 -15.16 -6.27 -3.09
C PHE A 157 -16.33 -6.03 -2.12
N SER A 158 -17.16 -7.05 -1.86
CA SER A 158 -18.29 -6.90 -0.95
C SER A 158 -17.87 -6.59 0.49
N GLU A 159 -16.85 -7.29 1.02
CA GLU A 159 -16.35 -7.02 2.37
C GLU A 159 -15.57 -5.70 2.45
N ALA A 160 -14.79 -5.37 1.42
CA ALA A 160 -14.12 -4.06 1.31
C ALA A 160 -15.14 -2.91 1.34
N LEU A 161 -16.25 -3.04 0.59
CA LEU A 161 -17.32 -2.06 0.55
C LEU A 161 -18.07 -1.94 1.89
N LYS A 162 -18.24 -3.04 2.63
CA LYS A 162 -18.85 -3.00 3.98
C LYS A 162 -18.02 -2.16 4.94
N ILE A 163 -16.68 -2.30 4.91
CA ILE A 163 -15.80 -1.47 5.74
C ILE A 163 -15.93 -0.01 5.36
N TYR A 164 -15.83 0.31 4.06
CA TYR A 164 -16.00 1.68 3.57
C TYR A 164 -17.34 2.30 4.00
N ASN A 165 -18.45 1.57 3.83
CA ASN A 165 -19.75 2.04 4.31
C ASN A 165 -19.81 2.20 5.83
N GLY A 166 -19.05 1.40 6.59
CA GLY A 166 -18.92 1.53 8.04
C GLY A 166 -18.35 2.89 8.48
N PHE A 167 -17.46 3.48 7.67
CA PHE A 167 -16.92 4.83 7.92
C PHE A 167 -17.98 5.93 7.86
N GLN A 168 -19.18 5.68 7.32
CA GLN A 168 -20.28 6.64 7.40
C GLN A 168 -20.68 6.96 8.85
N ASN A 169 -20.35 6.09 9.80
CA ASN A 169 -20.59 6.29 11.22
C ASN A 169 -19.47 7.08 11.92
N PHE A 170 -18.37 7.39 11.21
CA PHE A 170 -17.24 8.11 11.80
C PHE A 170 -17.55 9.62 11.80
N PRO A 171 -16.93 10.39 12.72
CA PRO A 171 -17.02 11.84 12.71
C PRO A 171 -16.64 12.42 11.34
N PRO A 172 -17.29 13.49 10.87
CA PRO A 172 -16.97 14.09 9.58
C PRO A 172 -15.48 14.40 9.38
N GLN A 173 -14.78 14.78 10.45
CA GLN A 173 -13.35 15.11 10.45
C GLN A 173 -12.45 13.90 10.14
N ALA A 174 -12.94 12.66 10.30
CA ALA A 174 -12.18 11.47 9.91
C ALA A 174 -11.98 11.38 8.39
N ARG A 175 -12.82 12.07 7.60
CA ARG A 175 -12.73 12.10 6.13
C ARG A 175 -11.56 12.91 5.61
N ASP A 176 -11.04 13.82 6.43
CA ASP A 176 -9.88 14.65 6.09
C ASP A 176 -8.57 13.86 6.31
N ASN A 177 -8.64 12.69 6.96
CA ASN A 177 -7.49 11.81 7.11
C ASN A 177 -7.10 11.15 5.79
N ILE A 178 -5.82 11.27 5.42
CA ILE A 178 -5.25 10.63 4.21
C ILE A 178 -5.56 9.14 4.10
N ILE A 179 -5.63 8.41 5.21
CA ILE A 179 -5.97 6.99 5.21
C ILE A 179 -7.39 6.77 4.67
N TYR A 180 -8.35 7.60 5.10
CA TYR A 180 -9.72 7.55 4.59
C TYR A 180 -9.75 7.88 3.09
N GLN A 181 -9.05 8.93 2.67
CA GLN A 181 -9.01 9.37 1.27
C GLN A 181 -8.39 8.31 0.34
N VAL A 182 -7.28 7.68 0.76
CA VAL A 182 -6.67 6.57 0.02
C VAL A 182 -7.63 5.39 -0.08
N LEU A 183 -8.24 4.98 1.04
CA LEU A 183 -9.21 3.88 1.08
C LEU A 183 -10.40 4.15 0.16
N GLU A 184 -10.98 5.35 0.24
CA GLU A 184 -12.08 5.79 -0.62
C GLU A 184 -11.68 5.75 -2.09
N SER A 185 -10.49 6.24 -2.44
CA SER A 185 -9.98 6.23 -3.82
C SER A 185 -9.87 4.80 -4.40
N TRP A 186 -9.47 3.81 -3.60
CA TRP A 186 -9.40 2.42 -4.06
C TRP A 186 -10.79 1.84 -4.30
N ILE A 187 -11.72 2.08 -3.37
CA ILE A 187 -13.10 1.61 -3.51
C ILE A 187 -13.78 2.24 -4.73
N LEU A 188 -13.64 3.55 -4.89
CA LEU A 188 -14.24 4.30 -6.00
C LEU A 188 -13.66 3.87 -7.36
N SER A 189 -12.33 3.76 -7.48
CA SER A 189 -11.70 3.32 -8.73
C SER A 189 -12.07 1.88 -9.13
N ILE A 190 -12.17 0.96 -8.17
CA ILE A 190 -12.57 -0.43 -8.43
C ILE A 190 -14.07 -0.56 -8.70
N LYS A 191 -14.90 0.24 -8.03
CA LYS A 191 -16.34 0.31 -8.33
C LYS A 191 -16.58 0.72 -9.79
N GLY A 192 -15.64 1.44 -10.40
CA GLY A 192 -15.75 1.96 -11.75
C GLY A 192 -16.77 3.09 -11.82
N GLU A 193 -17.32 3.36 -13.00
CA GLU A 193 -18.09 4.59 -13.33
C GLU A 193 -17.17 5.82 -13.48
N THR A 194 -17.42 6.62 -14.51
CA THR A 194 -16.58 7.78 -14.85
C THR A 194 -16.41 8.73 -13.68
N ASP A 195 -17.48 9.00 -12.92
CA ASP A 195 -17.44 9.93 -11.79
C ASP A 195 -16.59 9.41 -10.64
N ASN A 196 -16.69 8.11 -10.29
CA ASN A 196 -15.90 7.54 -9.19
C ASN A 196 -14.40 7.47 -9.55
N ILE A 197 -14.09 7.09 -10.80
CA ILE A 197 -12.69 7.07 -11.27
C ILE A 197 -12.14 8.50 -11.31
N SER A 198 -12.92 9.48 -11.77
CA SER A 198 -12.51 10.89 -11.80
C SER A 198 -12.28 11.45 -10.39
N ASN A 199 -13.14 11.12 -9.42
CA ASN A 199 -12.93 11.52 -8.01
C ASN A 199 -11.63 10.95 -7.46
N SER A 200 -11.35 9.67 -7.73
CA SER A 200 -10.10 9.03 -7.34
C SER A 200 -8.90 9.68 -8.02
N PHE A 201 -9.04 10.01 -9.31
CA PHE A 201 -8.02 10.68 -10.10
C PHE A 201 -7.63 12.04 -9.52
N TYR A 202 -8.62 12.91 -9.22
CA TYR A 202 -8.33 14.24 -8.67
C TYR A 202 -7.61 14.18 -7.34
N PHE A 203 -7.91 13.18 -6.50
CA PHE A 203 -7.16 12.97 -5.25
C PHE A 203 -5.67 12.70 -5.51
N TYR A 204 -5.33 11.78 -6.42
CA TYR A 204 -3.92 11.50 -6.74
C TYR A 204 -3.24 12.61 -7.53
N ASP A 205 -3.97 13.35 -8.36
CA ASP A 205 -3.46 14.51 -9.10
C ASP A 205 -3.10 15.65 -8.13
N GLU A 206 -3.93 15.88 -7.11
CA GLU A 206 -3.62 16.79 -6.01
C GLU A 206 -2.37 16.34 -5.26
N MET A 207 -2.23 15.04 -4.94
CA MET A 207 -1.02 14.51 -4.30
C MET A 207 0.23 14.71 -5.19
N LEU A 208 0.11 14.56 -6.50
CA LEU A 208 1.22 14.77 -7.43
C LEU A 208 1.70 16.22 -7.47
N SER A 209 0.85 17.18 -7.10
CA SER A 209 1.23 18.60 -6.99
C SER A 209 2.18 18.90 -5.82
N THR A 210 2.34 17.93 -4.89
CA THR A 210 3.33 18.03 -3.82
C THR A 210 4.75 17.85 -4.34
N ASP A 211 5.73 18.34 -3.59
CA ASP A 211 7.14 18.20 -3.96
C ASP A 211 7.62 16.76 -3.69
N PHE A 212 8.31 16.16 -4.65
CA PHE A 212 8.90 14.80 -4.59
C PHE A 212 10.40 14.78 -4.91
N ASP A 213 11.11 15.91 -4.87
CA ASP A 213 12.50 16.01 -5.34
C ASP A 213 13.45 14.97 -4.74
N ASP A 214 13.22 14.55 -3.50
CA ASP A 214 14.01 13.51 -2.80
C ASP A 214 13.31 12.14 -2.70
N ASP A 215 12.13 11.98 -3.30
CA ASP A 215 11.29 10.78 -3.14
C ASP A 215 10.78 10.23 -4.49
N PRO A 216 11.70 9.67 -5.32
CA PRO A 216 11.34 9.11 -6.62
C PRO A 216 10.36 7.93 -6.51
N GLN A 217 10.38 7.17 -5.41
CA GLN A 217 9.42 6.09 -5.14
C GLN A 217 7.99 6.64 -5.01
N GLY A 218 7.78 7.64 -4.16
CA GLY A 218 6.47 8.27 -3.99
C GLY A 218 5.93 8.81 -5.31
N LYS A 219 6.77 9.54 -6.06
CA LYS A 219 6.39 10.07 -7.37
C LYS A 219 6.04 8.97 -8.37
N PHE A 220 6.86 7.91 -8.42
CA PHE A 220 6.60 6.74 -9.26
C PHE A 220 5.24 6.11 -8.96
N ARG A 221 4.94 5.89 -7.68
CA ARG A 221 3.69 5.25 -7.24
C ARG A 221 2.46 6.08 -7.62
N ILE A 222 2.49 7.40 -7.36
CA ILE A 222 1.37 8.29 -7.70
C ILE A 222 1.17 8.37 -9.22
N LEU A 223 2.25 8.53 -10.00
CA LEU A 223 2.16 8.52 -11.46
C LEU A 223 1.62 7.20 -12.01
N ASN A 224 2.03 6.06 -11.45
CA ASN A 224 1.55 4.74 -11.87
C ASN A 224 0.04 4.57 -11.59
N VAL A 225 -0.45 5.10 -10.46
CA VAL A 225 -1.90 5.12 -10.17
C VAL A 225 -2.65 5.99 -11.19
N LEU A 226 -2.16 7.20 -11.46
CA LEU A 226 -2.76 8.09 -12.46
C LEU A 226 -2.75 7.48 -13.86
N PHE A 227 -1.68 6.77 -14.22
CA PHE A 227 -1.57 6.03 -15.48
C PHE A 227 -2.69 4.99 -15.62
N VAL A 228 -2.94 4.20 -14.57
CA VAL A 228 -4.04 3.23 -14.54
C VAL A 228 -5.41 3.93 -14.66
N MET A 229 -5.61 5.04 -13.95
CA MET A 229 -6.88 5.78 -14.00
C MET A 229 -7.15 6.36 -15.40
N HIS A 230 -6.14 6.92 -16.08
CA HIS A 230 -6.28 7.35 -17.47
C HIS A 230 -6.62 6.17 -18.40
N MET A 231 -6.01 5.00 -18.20
CA MET A 231 -6.40 3.80 -18.95
C MET A 231 -7.86 3.40 -18.71
N GLN A 232 -8.33 3.43 -17.45
CA GLN A 232 -9.72 3.14 -17.10
C GLN A 232 -10.70 4.14 -17.74
N LEU A 233 -10.33 5.42 -17.80
CA LEU A 233 -11.08 6.49 -18.46
C LEU A 233 -10.95 6.48 -20.00
N LYS A 234 -10.08 5.62 -20.56
CA LYS A 234 -9.75 5.53 -21.99
C LYS A 234 -9.10 6.81 -22.55
N HIS A 235 -8.40 7.54 -21.70
CA HIS A 235 -7.60 8.72 -22.03
C HIS A 235 -6.18 8.27 -22.42
N PHE A 236 -6.05 7.56 -23.55
CA PHE A 236 -4.80 6.92 -23.94
C PHE A 236 -3.64 7.89 -24.25
N PRO A 237 -3.86 9.04 -24.92
CA PRO A 237 -2.79 10.02 -25.11
C PRO A 237 -2.19 10.53 -23.80
N GLU A 238 -3.05 10.83 -22.82
CA GLU A 238 -2.64 11.28 -21.49
C GLU A 238 -1.95 10.16 -20.70
N ALA A 239 -2.41 8.91 -20.84
CA ALA A 239 -1.72 7.75 -20.29
C ALA A 239 -0.30 7.58 -20.89
N GLU A 240 -0.11 7.85 -22.18
CA GLU A 240 1.20 7.82 -22.82
C GLU A 240 2.14 8.91 -22.27
N GLU A 241 1.62 10.11 -22.01
CA GLU A 241 2.40 11.18 -21.36
C GLU A 241 2.86 10.78 -19.95
N LEU A 242 1.99 10.15 -19.15
CA LEU A 242 2.36 9.64 -17.83
C LEU A 242 3.38 8.51 -17.92
N LEU A 243 3.22 7.59 -18.87
CA LEU A 243 4.19 6.52 -19.12
C LEU A 243 5.59 7.09 -19.42
N ASN A 244 5.66 8.15 -20.23
CA ASN A 244 6.92 8.84 -20.51
C ASN A 244 7.52 9.50 -19.26
N GLN A 245 6.69 10.13 -18.42
CA GLN A 245 7.13 10.71 -17.15
C GLN A 245 7.68 9.64 -16.19
N ILE A 246 6.97 8.51 -16.06
CA ILE A 246 7.41 7.38 -15.21
C ILE A 246 8.76 6.84 -15.69
N ASN A 247 8.90 6.60 -16.99
CA ASN A 247 10.15 6.12 -17.57
C ASN A 247 11.31 7.11 -17.34
N ALA A 248 11.04 8.41 -17.39
CA ALA A 248 12.05 9.44 -17.14
C ALA A 248 12.56 9.47 -15.68
N LEU A 249 11.80 8.94 -14.72
CA LEU A 249 12.27 8.79 -13.33
C LEU A 249 13.40 7.77 -13.20
N ASN A 250 13.51 6.81 -14.13
CA ASN A 250 14.47 5.70 -14.07
C ASN A 250 14.44 4.95 -12.71
N TYR A 251 13.26 4.85 -12.10
CA TYR A 251 13.08 4.16 -10.83
C TYR A 251 13.18 2.64 -11.03
N THR A 252 13.92 1.96 -10.15
CA THR A 252 14.24 0.52 -10.25
C THR A 252 13.87 -0.26 -8.99
N GLY A 253 13.01 0.28 -8.13
CA GLY A 253 12.56 -0.40 -6.92
C GLY A 253 11.53 -1.50 -7.18
N ASN A 254 11.17 -2.22 -6.11
CA ASN A 254 10.33 -3.44 -6.17
C ASN A 254 8.91 -3.22 -6.71
N GLU A 255 8.40 -1.98 -6.73
CA GLU A 255 7.05 -1.65 -7.26
C GLU A 255 6.99 -1.68 -8.80
N ASN A 256 8.14 -1.92 -9.46
CA ASN A 256 8.24 -1.97 -10.91
C ASN A 256 7.49 -3.17 -11.53
N ASP A 257 7.18 -4.22 -10.76
CA ASP A 257 6.49 -5.41 -11.26
C ASP A 257 5.03 -5.13 -11.64
N ASP A 258 4.28 -4.47 -10.76
CA ASP A 258 2.90 -4.04 -11.04
C ASP A 258 2.85 -3.04 -12.20
N PHE A 259 3.87 -2.19 -12.32
CA PHE A 259 3.99 -1.27 -13.45
C PHE A 259 4.20 -2.01 -14.78
N LEU A 260 5.02 -3.07 -14.82
CA LEU A 260 5.16 -3.92 -16.01
C LEU A 260 3.81 -4.55 -16.41
N ALA A 261 3.01 -5.00 -15.44
CA ALA A 261 1.67 -5.50 -15.69
C ALA A 261 0.71 -4.43 -16.26
N ASN A 262 0.79 -3.20 -15.74
CA ASN A 262 0.05 -2.07 -16.29
C ASN A 262 0.48 -1.75 -17.73
N GLN A 263 1.78 -1.83 -18.03
CA GLN A 263 2.30 -1.66 -19.40
C GLN A 263 1.81 -2.75 -20.36
N VAL A 264 1.70 -4.01 -19.91
CA VAL A 264 1.12 -5.09 -20.72
C VAL A 264 -0.32 -4.73 -21.13
N THR A 265 -1.12 -4.26 -20.17
CA THR A 265 -2.50 -3.84 -20.44
C THR A 265 -2.55 -2.66 -21.41
N PHE A 266 -1.72 -1.65 -21.19
CA PHE A 266 -1.62 -0.49 -22.07
C PHE A 266 -1.24 -0.86 -23.50
N ASP A 267 -0.28 -1.77 -23.67
CA ASP A 267 0.20 -2.20 -24.98
C ASP A 267 -0.87 -3.00 -25.76
N TYR A 268 -1.68 -3.81 -25.07
CA TYR A 268 -2.86 -4.41 -25.69
C TYR A 268 -3.87 -3.36 -26.17
N LEU A 269 -4.11 -2.32 -25.37
CA LEU A 269 -5.10 -1.28 -25.66
C LEU A 269 -4.68 -0.32 -26.77
N THR A 270 -3.37 -0.07 -26.92
CA THR A 270 -2.85 0.98 -27.83
C THR A 270 -2.06 0.43 -29.02
N ASN A 271 -1.39 -0.71 -28.86
CA ASN A 271 -0.46 -1.27 -29.84
C ASN A 271 -0.85 -2.69 -30.33
N ASN A 272 -2.06 -3.15 -30.02
CA ASN A 272 -2.52 -4.52 -30.31
C ASN A 272 -1.60 -5.61 -29.75
N GLY A 273 -0.91 -5.33 -28.65
CA GLY A 273 -0.05 -6.29 -27.96
C GLY A 273 1.33 -6.53 -28.60
N ALA A 274 1.80 -5.60 -29.44
CA ALA A 274 3.08 -5.73 -30.14
C ALA A 274 4.29 -5.98 -29.23
N ASN A 275 4.29 -5.45 -28.01
CA ASN A 275 5.40 -5.53 -27.06
C ASN A 275 5.11 -6.46 -25.87
N VAL A 276 3.89 -6.99 -25.75
CA VAL A 276 3.45 -7.81 -24.60
C VAL A 276 4.38 -8.97 -24.31
N GLY A 277 4.87 -9.68 -25.34
CA GLY A 277 5.78 -10.82 -25.14
C GLY A 277 7.08 -10.43 -24.40
N ALA A 278 7.65 -9.28 -24.73
CA ALA A 278 8.85 -8.77 -24.06
C ALA A 278 8.55 -8.28 -22.64
N LEU A 279 7.40 -7.63 -22.44
CA LEU A 279 6.97 -7.15 -21.12
C LEU A 279 6.68 -8.30 -20.16
N LEU A 280 5.98 -9.35 -20.60
CA LEU A 280 5.72 -10.55 -19.80
C LEU A 280 7.01 -11.31 -19.47
N GLN A 281 7.96 -11.36 -20.39
CA GLN A 281 9.26 -11.97 -20.13
C GLN A 281 10.03 -11.20 -19.04
N ARG A 282 10.07 -9.87 -19.11
CA ARG A 282 10.66 -9.02 -18.06
C ARG A 282 9.97 -9.18 -16.72
N LEU A 283 8.63 -9.24 -16.72
CA LEU A 283 7.85 -9.48 -15.50
C LEU A 283 8.19 -10.84 -14.90
N LYS A 284 8.32 -11.89 -15.71
CA LYS A 284 8.68 -13.23 -15.24
C LYS A 284 10.11 -13.29 -14.67
N GLU A 285 11.04 -12.53 -15.23
CA GLU A 285 12.42 -12.43 -14.74
C GLU A 285 12.51 -11.68 -13.41
N SER A 286 11.67 -10.66 -13.22
CA SER A 286 11.63 -9.83 -12.01
C SER A 286 10.82 -10.48 -10.89
N TYR A 287 9.61 -10.96 -11.19
CA TYR A 287 8.69 -11.59 -10.24
C TYR A 287 7.83 -12.67 -10.91
N SER A 288 8.33 -13.92 -10.86
CA SER A 288 7.66 -15.06 -11.51
C SER A 288 6.32 -15.45 -10.90
N GLU A 289 6.03 -15.03 -9.67
CA GLU A 289 4.76 -15.32 -8.96
C GLU A 289 3.73 -14.17 -9.09
N HIS A 290 3.98 -13.20 -9.96
CA HIS A 290 3.04 -12.09 -10.18
C HIS A 290 1.66 -12.59 -10.63
N GLN A 291 0.57 -12.02 -10.07
CA GLN A 291 -0.80 -12.46 -10.30
C GLN A 291 -1.17 -12.52 -11.80
N LEU A 292 -0.79 -11.52 -12.58
CA LEU A 292 -0.98 -11.52 -14.05
C LEU A 292 -0.43 -12.77 -14.74
N LEU A 293 0.74 -13.28 -14.31
CA LEU A 293 1.35 -14.47 -14.90
C LEU A 293 0.57 -15.73 -14.52
N ALA A 294 0.16 -15.85 -13.26
CA ALA A 294 -0.65 -16.95 -12.77
C ALA A 294 -2.02 -17.00 -13.47
N ASP A 295 -2.67 -15.84 -13.62
CA ASP A 295 -3.95 -15.73 -14.31
C ASP A 295 -3.81 -16.10 -15.80
N LEU A 296 -2.76 -15.63 -16.47
CA LEU A 296 -2.51 -15.96 -17.87
C LEU A 296 -2.29 -17.47 -18.07
N GLU A 297 -1.55 -18.11 -17.18
CA GLU A 297 -1.34 -19.55 -17.19
C GLU A 297 -2.65 -20.33 -16.99
N ASP A 298 -3.48 -19.97 -16.00
CA ASP A 298 -4.79 -20.57 -15.77
C ASP A 298 -5.72 -20.42 -16.97
N LYS A 299 -5.78 -19.23 -17.58
CA LYS A 299 -6.63 -19.00 -18.76
C LYS A 299 -6.16 -19.77 -19.97
N ASN A 300 -4.85 -19.84 -20.22
CA ASN A 300 -4.30 -20.62 -21.33
C ASN A 300 -4.57 -22.12 -21.16
N ALA A 301 -4.37 -22.67 -19.96
CA ALA A 301 -4.66 -24.06 -19.67
C ALA A 301 -6.16 -24.40 -19.89
N LYS A 302 -7.07 -23.53 -19.44
CA LYS A 302 -8.51 -23.67 -19.70
C LYS A 302 -8.86 -23.60 -21.18
N PHE A 303 -8.19 -22.72 -21.94
CA PHE A 303 -8.39 -22.64 -23.38
C PHE A 303 -7.94 -23.93 -24.08
N ASP A 304 -6.77 -24.46 -23.72
CA ASP A 304 -6.25 -25.71 -24.29
C ASP A 304 -7.14 -26.93 -23.96
N GLU A 305 -7.73 -26.98 -22.76
CA GLU A 305 -8.73 -27.98 -22.39
C GLU A 305 -9.96 -27.90 -23.29
N ILE A 306 -10.47 -26.69 -23.53
CA ILE A 306 -11.60 -26.46 -24.43
C ILE A 306 -11.25 -26.91 -25.85
N VAL A 307 -10.11 -26.49 -26.40
CA VAL A 307 -9.66 -26.88 -27.75
C VAL A 307 -9.58 -28.40 -27.87
N SER A 308 -8.96 -29.07 -26.90
CA SER A 308 -8.81 -30.53 -26.87
C SER A 308 -10.16 -31.25 -26.90
N LYS A 309 -11.14 -30.74 -26.15
CA LYS A 309 -12.51 -31.28 -26.11
C LYS A 309 -13.21 -31.20 -27.48
N TYR A 310 -13.00 -30.13 -28.24
CA TYR A 310 -13.63 -29.96 -29.55
C TYR A 310 -12.86 -30.65 -30.69
N GLN A 311 -11.55 -30.86 -30.56
CA GLN A 311 -10.76 -31.63 -31.53
C GLN A 311 -11.04 -33.14 -31.43
N ALA A 312 -11.29 -33.67 -30.23
CA ALA A 312 -11.65 -35.07 -30.03
C ALA A 312 -13.10 -35.41 -30.48
N ALA A 313 -13.92 -34.40 -30.76
CA ALA A 313 -15.31 -34.54 -31.22
C ALA A 313 -15.46 -34.55 -32.75
N THR A 314 -14.36 -34.39 -33.49
CA THR A 314 -14.23 -34.53 -34.95
C THR A 314 -13.47 -35.79 -35.32
#